data_AF-A0A9E2FHI4-F1
#
_entry.id   AF-A0A9E2FHI4-F1
#
_cell.length_a   1.000
_cell.length_b   1.000
_cell.length_c   1.000
_cell.angle_alpha   90.00
_cell.angle_beta   90.00
_cell.angle_gamma   90.00
#
_symmetry.space_group_name_H-M   'P 1'
#
loop_
_entity.id
_entity.type
_entity.pdbx_description
1 polymer ?
#
loop_
_entity_poly.entity_id
_entity_poly.type
_entity_poly.pdbx_seq_one_letter_code
_entity_poly.pdbx_strand_id
1 'polypeptide(L)' 'MNITELLQPTQFLVDADGSKKSVVFDYVQWEGILTLLEDIEDSNEIHHLRNAGEEIVPWRQAKAELCSEGINV' A
#
# COMPACT_ATOMS: atom_id res chain seq x y z
N MET A 1 -5.16 -5.22 12.94
CA MET A 1 -5.44 -6.52 12.28
C MET A 1 -4.10 -7.15 11.98
N ASN A 2 -3.81 -8.35 12.47
CA ASN A 2 -2.56 -9.04 12.12
C ASN A 2 -2.73 -9.84 10.82
N ILE A 3 -1.65 -10.12 10.08
CA ILE A 3 -1.67 -10.88 8.82
C ILE A 3 -2.39 -12.24 8.99
N THR A 4 -2.28 -12.85 10.16
CA THR A 4 -2.87 -14.15 10.47
C THR A 4 -4.40 -14.09 10.59
N GLU A 5 -4.95 -12.99 11.08
CA GLU A 5 -6.38 -12.69 11.13
C GLU A 5 -6.96 -12.35 9.75
N LEU A 6 -6.12 -11.80 8.87
CA LEU A 6 -6.44 -11.46 7.49
C LEU A 6 -6.53 -12.69 6.58
N LEU A 7 -5.84 -13.78 6.94
CA LEU A 7 -5.81 -15.07 6.25
C LEU A 7 -6.79 -16.10 6.82
N GLN A 8 -7.94 -15.66 7.38
CA GLN A 8 -9.13 -16.52 7.53
C GLN A 8 -9.33 -17.37 6.26
N PRO A 9 -9.86 -18.61 6.34
CA PRO A 9 -9.64 -19.65 5.33
C PRO A 9 -9.86 -19.12 3.91
N THR A 10 -8.75 -18.94 3.21
CA THR A 10 -8.70 -18.36 1.87
C THR A 10 -9.66 -19.11 0.96
N GLN A 11 -10.60 -18.39 0.37
CA GLN A 11 -11.58 -18.97 -0.53
C GLN A 11 -11.06 -18.92 -1.97
N PHE A 12 -11.52 -19.85 -2.80
CA PHE A 12 -11.10 -19.94 -4.19
C PHE A 12 -12.31 -20.09 -5.09
N LEU A 13 -12.31 -19.40 -6.24
CA LEU A 13 -13.15 -19.79 -7.37
C LEU A 13 -12.42 -20.89 -8.13
N VAL A 14 -13.12 -21.99 -8.37
CA VAL A 14 -12.65 -23.15 -9.13
C VAL A 14 -13.46 -23.29 -10.40
N ASP A 15 -12.86 -23.87 -11.43
CA ASP A 15 -13.60 -24.28 -12.62
C ASP A 15 -14.33 -25.63 -12.40
N ALA A 16 -14.93 -26.17 -13.47
CA ALA A 16 -15.66 -27.43 -13.42
C ALA A 16 -14.78 -28.66 -13.11
N ASP A 17 -13.46 -28.57 -13.30
CA ASP A 17 -12.53 -29.66 -12.97
C ASP A 17 -11.96 -29.54 -11.53
N GLY A 18 -12.32 -28.47 -10.83
CA GLY A 18 -11.86 -28.19 -9.47
C GLY A 18 -10.54 -27.40 -9.42
N SER A 19 -10.00 -26.97 -10.57
CA SER A 19 -8.80 -26.14 -10.62
C SER A 19 -9.08 -24.73 -10.15
N LYS A 20 -8.31 -24.28 -9.15
CA LYS A 20 -8.35 -22.91 -8.61
C LYS A 20 -7.95 -21.90 -9.69
N LYS A 21 -8.82 -20.92 -9.96
CA LYS A 21 -8.57 -19.84 -10.93
C LYS A 21 -8.31 -18.49 -10.26
N SER A 22 -8.93 -18.25 -9.11
CA SER A 22 -8.73 -17.02 -8.36
C SER A 22 -8.92 -17.25 -6.87
N VAL A 23 -8.39 -16.32 -6.09
CA VAL A 23 -8.63 -16.19 -4.66
C VAL A 23 -9.77 -15.21 -4.44
N VAL A 24 -10.64 -15.50 -3.48
CA VAL A 24 -11.72 -14.62 -3.07
C VAL A 24 -11.42 -14.08 -1.68
N PHE A 25 -11.46 -12.76 -1.56
CA PHE A 25 -11.32 -12.03 -0.31
C PHE A 25 -12.61 -11.26 -0.02
N ASP A 26 -12.93 -11.08 1.25
CA ASP A 26 -13.83 -10.00 1.64
C ASP A 26 -13.21 -8.64 1.25
N TYR A 27 -14.04 -7.68 0.87
CA TYR A 27 -13.54 -6.37 0.43
C TYR A 27 -12.70 -5.68 1.51
N VAL A 28 -13.09 -5.75 2.79
CA VAL A 28 -12.33 -5.14 3.89
C VAL A 28 -10.98 -5.82 4.07
N GLN A 29 -10.91 -7.13 3.85
CA GLN A 29 -9.64 -7.86 3.85
C GLN A 29 -8.77 -7.42 2.66
N TRP A 30 -9.35 -7.33 1.46
CA TRP A 30 -8.63 -6.89 0.27
C TRP A 30 -8.01 -5.50 0.43
N GLU A 31 -8.78 -4.53 0.94
CA GLU A 31 -8.29 -3.18 1.26
C GLU A 31 -7.14 -3.20 2.27
N GLY A 32 -7.24 -4.07 3.30
CA GLY A 32 -6.17 -4.26 4.28
C GLY A 32 -4.89 -4.84 3.66
N ILE A 33 -5.01 -5.77 2.71
CA ILE A 33 -3.85 -6.31 1.97
C ILE A 33 -3.21 -5.22 1.12
N LEU A 34 -4.02 -4.46 0.38
CA LEU A 34 -3.53 -3.38 -0.47
C LEU A 34 -2.78 -2.33 0.33
N THR A 35 -3.35 -1.87 1.45
CA THR A 35 -2.72 -0.88 2.33
C THR A 35 -1.33 -1.37 2.81
N LEU A 36 -1.23 -2.65 3.19
CA LEU A 36 0.05 -3.22 3.63
C LEU A 36 1.07 -3.31 2.50
N LEU A 37 0.64 -3.57 1.26
CA LEU A 37 1.53 -3.59 0.11
C LEU A 37 2.02 -2.18 -0.23
N GLU A 38 1.13 -1.18 -0.20
CA GLU A 38 1.48 0.24 -0.39
C GLU A 38 2.48 0.71 0.68
N ASP A 39 2.26 0.39 1.96
CA ASP A 39 3.20 0.73 3.04
C ASP A 39 4.61 0.13 2.82
N ILE A 40 4.69 -1.08 2.25
CA ILE A 40 5.97 -1.73 1.92
C ILE A 40 6.65 -1.02 0.75
N GLU A 41 5.90 -0.68 -0.29
CA GLU A 41 6.40 0.05 -1.46
C GLU A 41 6.92 1.43 -1.04
N ASP A 42 6.14 2.20 -0.29
CA ASP A 42 6.51 3.52 0.25
C ASP A 42 7.78 3.43 1.11
N SER A 43 7.85 2.43 2.00
CA SER A 43 9.04 2.22 2.84
C SER A 43 10.29 1.94 2.00
N ASN A 44 10.16 1.16 0.93
CA ASN A 44 11.27 0.85 0.03
C ASN A 44 11.68 2.09 -0.77
N GLU A 45 10.73 2.86 -1.29
CA GLU A 45 11.00 4.11 -2.00
C GLU A 45 11.74 5.10 -1.10
N ILE A 46 11.26 5.32 0.13
CA ILE A 46 11.94 6.17 1.12
C ILE A 46 13.37 5.68 1.37
N HIS A 47 13.58 4.36 1.48
CA HIS A 47 14.91 3.80 1.65
C HIS A 47 15.82 4.08 0.43
N HIS A 48 15.30 3.90 -0.79
CA HIS A 48 16.02 4.19 -2.02
C HIS A 48 16.39 5.67 -2.16
N LEU A 49 15.44 6.58 -1.92
CA LEU A 49 15.67 8.03 -1.98
C LEU A 49 16.75 8.48 -0.99
N ARG A 50 16.72 7.93 0.24
CA ARG A 50 17.76 8.19 1.26
C ARG A 50 19.13 7.72 0.81
N ASN A 51 19.22 6.55 0.17
CA ASN A 51 20.49 6.01 -0.33
C ASN A 51 21.00 6.76 -1.57
N ALA A 52 20.10 7.31 -2.39
CA ALA A 52 20.43 8.15 -3.54
C ALA A 52 20.92 9.56 -3.12
N GLY A 53 20.76 9.93 -1.85
CA GLY A 53 21.16 11.24 -1.35
C GLY A 53 20.23 12.37 -1.79
N GLU A 54 18.98 12.02 -2.12
CA GLU A 54 17.96 12.99 -2.51
C GLU A 54 17.68 13.97 -1.36
N GLU A 55 17.24 15.19 -1.73
CA GLU A 55 16.91 16.21 -0.75
C GLU A 55 15.70 15.78 0.11
N ILE A 56 15.85 15.91 1.43
CA ILE A 56 14.78 15.62 2.38
C ILE A 56 14.25 16.93 2.94
N VAL A 57 13.03 17.29 2.53
CA VAL A 57 12.35 18.49 2.99
C VAL A 57 11.32 18.14 4.08
N PRO A 58 11.32 18.81 5.25
CA PRO A 58 10.27 18.63 6.25
C PRO A 58 8.89 18.96 5.68
N TRP A 59 7.87 18.15 5.99
CA TRP A 59 6.51 18.35 5.46
C TRP A 59 5.96 19.78 5.65
N ARG A 60 6.25 20.43 6.78
CA ARG A 60 5.80 21.80 7.04
C ARG A 60 6.41 22.81 6.06
N GLN A 61 7.66 22.60 5.65
CA GLN A 61 8.33 23.45 4.66
C GLN A 61 7.73 23.18 3.28
N ALA A 62 7.68 21.91 2.85
CA ALA A 62 7.12 21.53 1.54
C ALA A 62 5.68 22.07 1.36
N LYS A 63 4.84 21.94 2.40
CA LYS A 63 3.48 22.48 2.40
C LYS A 63 3.46 24.00 2.26
N ALA A 64 4.32 24.72 2.98
CA ALA A 64 4.38 26.18 2.89
C ALA A 64 4.80 26.66 1.49
N GLU A 65 5.77 25.97 0.88
CA GLU A 65 6.23 26.25 -0.49
C GLU A 65 5.10 26.02 -1.50
N LEU A 66 4.44 24.85 -1.47
CA LEU A 66 3.31 24.56 -2.35
C LEU A 66 2.14 25.55 -2.18
N CYS A 67 1.79 25.91 -0.94
CA CYS A 67 0.76 26.92 -0.70
C CYS A 67 1.16 28.31 -1.21
N SER A 68 2.44 28.66 -1.17
CA SER A 68 2.93 29.93 -1.73
C SER A 68 2.81 29.99 -3.26
N GLU A 69 2.80 28.82 -3.91
CA GLU A 69 2.55 28.65 -5.35
C GLU A 69 1.05 28.58 -5.69
N GLY A 70 0.17 28.67 -4.69
CA GLY A 70 -1.28 28.60 -4.85
C GLY A 70 -1.84 27.18 -4.92
N ILE A 71 -1.04 26.16 -4.59
CA ILE A 71 -1.47 24.76 -4.52
C ILE A 71 -2.04 24.49 -3.12
N ASN A 72 -3.28 24.01 -3.05
CA ASN A 72 -3.95 23.68 -1.79
C ASN A 72 -3.72 22.22 -1.40
N VAL A 73 -2.79 22.00 -0.45
CA VAL A 73 -2.38 20.72 0.15
C VAL A 73 -2.34 20.85 1.66
#